data_AF-A0A1Y4UNK4-F1
#
_entry.id   AF-A0A1Y4UNK4-F1
#
_cell.length_a   1.000
_cell.length_b   1.000
_cell.length_c   1.000
_cell.angle_alpha   90.00
_cell.angle_beta   90.00
_cell.angle_gamma   90.00
#
_symmetry.space_group_name_H-M   'P 1'
#
loop_
_entity.id
_entity.type
_entity.pdbx_description
1 polymer ?
#
loop_
_entity_poly.entity_id
_entity_poly.type
_entity_poly.pdbx_seq_one_letter_code
_entity_poly.pdbx_strand_id
1 'polypeptide(L)'
;MRRDFSEKKRVFSKVYTETGGDLKKASQAVGYKESYGKRLLKDEDVKMFIEKFKTEEKSSEKSEVGRDVAESDEILKFLTGVMRGSNENIEGSIRERMRAAELLSKRKQLFEDNSDEGVNVVIIDDIK
;
A
#
# COMPACT_ATOMS: atom_id res chain seq x y z
N MET A 1 28.41 -16.63 5.70
CA MET A 1 27.87 -17.53 4.65
C MET A 1 26.40 -17.18 4.47
N ARG A 2 26.01 -16.45 3.41
CA ARG A 2 24.58 -16.26 3.11
C ARG A 2 24.03 -17.65 2.78
N ARG A 3 23.05 -18.14 3.55
CA ARG A 3 22.37 -19.40 3.19
C ARG A 3 21.65 -19.12 1.88
N ASP A 4 22.13 -19.72 0.79
CA ASP A 4 21.45 -19.62 -0.48
C ASP A 4 20.02 -20.15 -0.31
N PHE A 5 19.07 -19.26 -0.51
CA PHE A 5 17.66 -19.58 -0.39
C PHE A 5 17.31 -20.56 -1.51
N SER A 6 17.12 -21.82 -1.12
CA SER A 6 16.92 -22.94 -2.05
C SER A 6 15.79 -22.63 -3.04
N GLU A 7 16.03 -22.95 -4.32
CA GLU A 7 15.10 -22.72 -5.43
C GLU A 7 13.70 -23.29 -5.14
N LYS A 8 13.63 -24.45 -4.47
CA LYS A 8 12.36 -25.05 -4.04
C LYS A 8 11.59 -24.20 -3.03
N LYS A 9 12.29 -23.50 -2.11
CA LYS A 9 11.63 -22.58 -1.16
C LYS A 9 11.05 -21.37 -1.89
N ARG A 10 11.69 -20.88 -2.96
CA ARG A 10 11.16 -19.78 -3.80
C ARG A 10 9.88 -20.21 -4.49
N VAL A 11 9.92 -21.35 -5.18
CA VAL A 11 8.75 -21.88 -5.90
C VAL A 11 7.59 -22.13 -4.93
N PHE A 12 7.86 -22.72 -3.76
CA PHE A 12 6.83 -22.91 -2.72
C PHE A 12 6.20 -21.59 -2.28
N SER A 13 7.02 -20.58 -1.97
CA SER A 13 6.56 -19.28 -1.47
C SER A 13 5.73 -18.51 -2.52
N LYS A 14 6.15 -18.61 -3.79
CA LYS A 14 5.44 -18.01 -4.93
C LYS A 14 4.05 -18.65 -5.10
N VAL A 15 3.99 -19.97 -5.25
CA VAL A 15 2.71 -20.70 -5.43
C VAL A 15 1.80 -20.49 -4.22
N TYR A 16 2.34 -20.48 -3.01
CA TYR A 16 1.56 -20.23 -1.79
C TYR A 16 0.91 -18.84 -1.80
N THR A 17 1.58 -17.83 -2.35
CA THR A 17 1.07 -16.46 -2.44
C THR A 17 0.01 -16.34 -3.54
N GLU A 18 0.30 -16.84 -4.75
CA GLU A 18 -0.62 -16.84 -5.91
C GLU A 18 -1.93 -17.60 -5.61
N THR A 19 -1.86 -18.66 -4.81
CA THR A 19 -3.02 -19.49 -4.47
C THR A 19 -3.78 -18.99 -3.23
N GLY A 20 -3.47 -17.79 -2.73
CA GLY A 20 -4.15 -17.22 -1.56
C GLY A 20 -3.92 -18.00 -0.25
N GLY A 21 -2.81 -18.73 -0.13
CA GLY A 21 -2.45 -19.48 1.08
C GLY A 21 -2.80 -20.96 1.08
N ASP A 22 -3.08 -21.58 -0.08
CA ASP A 22 -3.28 -23.03 -0.17
C ASP A 22 -1.96 -23.81 0.01
N LEU A 23 -1.78 -24.34 1.22
CA LEU A 23 -0.61 -25.11 1.61
C LEU A 23 -0.45 -26.41 0.80
N LYS A 24 -1.56 -27.06 0.46
CA LYS A 24 -1.55 -28.38 -0.18
C LYS A 24 -1.03 -28.24 -1.61
N LYS A 25 -1.56 -27.27 -2.37
CA LYS A 25 -1.09 -26.94 -3.72
C LYS A 25 0.36 -26.47 -3.72
N ALA A 26 0.74 -25.59 -2.80
CA ALA A 26 2.12 -25.11 -2.70
C ALA A 26 3.11 -26.25 -2.40
N SER A 27 2.76 -27.17 -1.49
CA SER A 27 3.60 -28.32 -1.15
C SER A 27 3.72 -29.31 -2.31
N GLN A 28 2.61 -29.56 -3.02
CA GLN A 28 2.59 -30.44 -4.19
C GLN A 28 3.44 -29.91 -5.34
N ALA A 29 3.41 -28.60 -5.58
CA ALA A 29 4.18 -27.95 -6.67
C ALA A 29 5.70 -28.18 -6.55
N VAL A 30 6.21 -28.37 -5.34
CA VAL A 30 7.65 -28.61 -5.07
C VAL A 30 7.95 -30.05 -4.66
N GLY A 31 6.94 -30.93 -4.66
CA GLY A 31 7.07 -32.33 -4.26
C GLY A 31 7.27 -32.56 -2.76
N TYR A 32 6.89 -31.61 -1.91
CA TYR A 32 6.93 -31.77 -0.46
C TYR A 32 5.65 -32.38 0.10
N LYS A 33 5.80 -33.10 1.22
CA LYS A 33 4.65 -33.48 2.05
C LYS A 33 4.07 -32.24 2.72
N GLU A 34 2.75 -32.20 2.89
CA GLU A 34 2.06 -31.08 3.52
C GLU A 34 2.60 -30.75 4.93
N SER A 35 2.99 -31.79 5.69
CA SER A 35 3.63 -31.63 7.01
C SER A 35 4.94 -30.84 6.96
N TYR A 36 5.73 -31.03 5.90
CA TYR A 36 6.96 -30.27 5.68
C TYR A 36 6.65 -28.83 5.30
N GLY A 37 5.62 -28.59 4.48
CA GLY A 37 5.13 -27.25 4.15
C GLY A 37 4.75 -26.44 5.40
N LYS A 38 4.07 -27.04 6.39
CA LYS A 38 3.76 -26.37 7.68
C LYS A 38 5.02 -25.94 8.42
N ARG A 39 6.08 -26.76 8.37
CA ARG A 39 7.37 -26.42 8.98
C ARG A 39 8.07 -25.30 8.21
N LEU A 40 7.96 -25.31 6.89
CA LEU A 40 8.55 -24.32 6.01
C LEU A 40 7.96 -22.91 6.22
N LEU A 41 6.66 -22.81 6.50
CA LEU A 41 6.02 -21.52 6.85
C LEU A 41 6.50 -20.94 8.19
N LYS A 42 7.14 -21.73 9.06
CA LYS A 42 7.73 -21.24 10.31
C LYS A 42 9.14 -20.68 10.11
N ASP A 43 9.78 -21.01 8.99
CA ASP A 43 11.10 -20.52 8.61
C ASP A 43 11.05 -19.02 8.32
N GLU A 44 11.98 -18.28 8.90
CA GLU A 44 12.02 -16.82 8.84
C GLU A 44 12.28 -16.33 7.41
N ASP A 45 13.19 -17.01 6.69
CA ASP A 45 13.50 -16.66 5.30
C ASP A 45 12.26 -16.79 4.39
N VAL A 46 11.43 -17.81 4.63
CA VAL A 46 10.23 -18.09 3.85
C VAL A 46 9.13 -17.08 4.15
N LYS A 47 8.97 -16.69 5.41
CA LYS A 47 8.04 -15.62 5.80
C LYS A 47 8.41 -14.29 5.15
N MET A 48 9.68 -13.89 5.22
CA MET A 48 10.17 -12.68 4.56
C MET A 48 9.91 -12.72 3.06
N PHE A 49 10.10 -13.88 2.42
CA PHE A 49 9.86 -14.03 0.99
C PHE A 49 8.36 -13.91 0.65
N ILE A 50 7.48 -14.54 1.42
CA ILE A 50 6.03 -14.44 1.24
C ILE A 50 5.55 -12.98 1.43
N GLU A 51 6.04 -12.27 2.45
CA GLU A 51 5.72 -10.86 2.67
C GLU A 51 6.19 -9.97 1.53
N LYS A 52 7.41 -10.19 1.04
CA LYS A 52 7.95 -9.48 -0.12
C LYS A 52 7.07 -9.70 -1.36
N PHE A 53 6.73 -10.94 -1.68
CA PHE A 53 5.87 -11.27 -2.82
C PHE A 53 4.47 -10.68 -2.68
N LYS A 54 3.84 -10.72 -1.51
CA LYS A 54 2.55 -10.07 -1.28
C LYS A 54 2.58 -8.56 -1.50
N THR A 55 3.73 -7.92 -1.23
CA THR A 55 3.91 -6.48 -1.43
C THR A 55 4.18 -6.14 -2.90
N GLU A 56 4.92 -7.01 -3.60
CA GLU A 56 5.21 -6.87 -5.03
C GLU A 56 3.99 -7.21 -5.93
N GLU A 57 3.20 -8.25 -5.60
CA GLU A 57 1.99 -8.63 -6.34
C GLU A 57 0.91 -7.54 -6.28
N LYS A 58 0.73 -6.88 -5.12
CA LYS A 58 -0.12 -5.67 -5.01
C LYS A 58 0.32 -4.54 -5.96
N SER A 59 1.60 -4.52 -6.32
CA SER A 59 2.16 -3.55 -7.25
C SER A 59 2.06 -3.99 -8.72
N SER A 60 1.78 -5.28 -8.98
CA SER A 60 1.85 -5.91 -10.31
C SER A 60 0.48 -6.30 -10.88
N GLU A 61 -0.49 -6.68 -10.04
CA GLU A 61 -1.84 -7.09 -10.46
C GLU A 61 -2.77 -5.93 -10.84
N LYS A 62 -2.32 -4.67 -10.78
CA LYS A 62 -3.07 -3.50 -11.26
C LYS A 62 -2.85 -3.23 -12.74
N SER A 63 -2.74 -4.31 -13.52
CA SER A 63 -2.61 -4.25 -14.95
C SER A 63 -4.01 -4.25 -15.60
N GLU A 64 -4.25 -3.21 -16.40
CA GLU A 64 -5.19 -3.09 -17.52
C GLU A 64 -6.57 -2.42 -17.26
N VAL A 65 -7.22 -2.54 -16.10
CA VAL A 65 -8.51 -1.86 -15.82
C VAL A 65 -8.33 -0.87 -14.67
N GLY A 66 -7.82 0.32 -14.97
CA GLY A 66 -7.53 1.34 -13.94
C GLY A 66 -6.45 2.35 -14.27
N ARG A 67 -5.80 2.26 -15.45
CA ARG A 67 -4.74 3.20 -15.86
C ARG A 67 -5.18 4.67 -15.98
N ASP A 68 -6.48 4.93 -16.06
CA ASP A 68 -7.02 6.29 -16.17
C ASP A 68 -7.27 6.95 -14.79
N VAL A 69 -7.36 6.16 -13.71
CA VAL A 69 -7.66 6.67 -12.37
C VAL A 69 -6.52 6.30 -11.44
N ALA A 70 -5.76 7.32 -11.04
CA ALA A 70 -4.69 7.17 -10.07
C ALA A 70 -5.23 6.66 -8.74
N GLU A 71 -4.53 5.71 -8.15
CA GLU A 71 -4.92 5.17 -6.86
C GLU A 71 -4.47 6.02 -5.69
N SER A 72 -5.04 5.77 -4.51
CA SER A 72 -4.69 6.50 -3.28
C SER A 72 -3.18 6.50 -3.02
N ASP A 73 -2.51 5.37 -3.11
CA ASP A 73 -1.06 5.29 -2.84
C ASP A 73 -0.22 5.97 -3.93
N GLU A 74 -0.67 5.90 -5.18
CA GLU A 74 -0.03 6.57 -6.32
C GLU A 74 -0.13 8.09 -6.20
N ILE A 75 -1.31 8.61 -5.88
CA ILE A 75 -1.55 10.04 -5.62
C ILE A 75 -0.64 10.53 -4.50
N LEU A 76 -0.52 9.77 -3.40
CA LEU A 76 0.35 10.13 -2.28
C LEU A 76 1.82 10.12 -2.66
N LYS A 77 2.27 9.12 -3.44
CA LYS A 77 3.63 9.04 -3.93
C LYS A 77 3.96 10.24 -4.82
N PHE A 78 3.05 10.60 -5.73
CA PHE A 78 3.18 11.76 -6.61
C PHE A 78 3.26 13.07 -5.82
N LEU A 79 2.28 13.35 -4.95
CA LEU A 79 2.26 14.57 -4.13
C LEU A 79 3.50 14.69 -3.23
N THR A 80 3.97 13.57 -2.67
CA THR A 80 5.20 13.54 -1.87
C THR A 80 6.44 13.88 -2.72
N GLY A 81 6.51 13.37 -3.95
CA GLY A 81 7.57 13.69 -4.91
C GLY A 81 7.56 15.17 -5.29
N VAL A 82 6.37 15.74 -5.57
CA VAL A 82 6.20 17.17 -5.86
C VAL A 82 6.65 18.02 -4.67
N MET A 83 6.17 17.71 -3.47
CA MET A 83 6.54 18.45 -2.25
C MET A 83 8.06 18.47 -2.01
N ARG A 84 8.77 17.37 -2.30
CA ARG A 84 10.23 17.24 -2.15
C ARG A 84 11.03 17.85 -3.29
N GLY A 85 10.40 18.18 -4.42
CA GLY A 85 11.09 18.63 -5.63
C GLY A 85 11.95 17.54 -6.29
N SER A 86 11.62 16.27 -6.07
CA SER A 86 12.39 15.12 -6.59
C SER A 86 11.87 14.60 -7.94
N ASN A 87 10.78 15.14 -8.46
CA ASN A 87 10.24 14.74 -9.76
C ASN A 87 11.03 15.46 -10.87
N GLU A 88 12.01 14.76 -11.45
CA GLU A 88 12.92 15.29 -12.47
C GLU A 88 12.21 15.85 -13.72
N ASN A 89 10.99 15.40 -14.00
CA ASN A 89 10.17 15.84 -15.15
C ASN A 89 9.20 16.99 -14.82
N ILE A 90 9.10 17.40 -13.56
CA ILE A 90 8.22 18.48 -13.11
C ILE A 90 9.04 19.36 -12.18
N GLU A 91 9.65 20.42 -12.71
CA GLU A 91 10.12 21.53 -11.88
C GLU A 91 8.91 22.23 -11.26
N GLY A 92 8.40 21.65 -10.17
CA GLY A 92 7.29 22.22 -9.43
C GLY A 92 7.74 23.54 -8.82
N SER A 93 7.05 24.62 -9.16
CA SER A 93 7.20 25.92 -8.52
C SER A 93 7.01 25.83 -7.01
N ILE A 94 7.54 26.79 -6.24
CA ILE A 94 7.34 26.85 -4.78
C ILE A 94 5.84 26.76 -4.43
N ARG A 95 4.98 27.39 -5.25
CA ARG A 95 3.52 27.35 -5.09
C ARG A 95 2.95 25.93 -5.19
N GLU A 96 3.40 25.14 -6.17
CA GLU A 96 2.93 23.75 -6.35
C GLU A 96 3.41 22.85 -5.20
N ARG A 97 4.63 23.06 -4.73
CA ARG A 97 5.16 22.33 -3.55
C ARG A 97 4.37 22.66 -2.28
N MET A 98 4.03 23.94 -2.07
CA MET A 98 3.20 24.37 -0.96
C MET A 98 1.79 23.75 -1.03
N ARG A 99 1.18 23.71 -2.22
CA ARG A 99 -0.12 23.03 -2.38
C ARG A 99 -0.05 21.53 -2.10
N ALA A 100 1.01 20.85 -2.54
CA ALA A 100 1.20 19.43 -2.25
C ALA A 100 1.35 19.19 -0.73
N ALA A 101 2.11 20.04 -0.04
CA ALA A 101 2.25 19.99 1.41
C ALA A 101 0.90 20.20 2.14
N GLU A 102 0.09 21.17 1.69
CA GLU A 102 -1.24 21.43 2.26
C GLU A 102 -2.17 20.22 2.12
N LEU A 103 -2.24 19.61 0.94
CA LEU A 103 -3.09 18.44 0.69
C LEU A 103 -2.66 17.23 1.55
N LEU A 104 -1.35 17.01 1.69
CA LEU A 104 -0.81 15.96 2.54
C LEU A 104 -1.10 16.22 4.03
N SER A 105 -0.98 17.47 4.48
CA SER A 105 -1.29 17.87 5.86
C SER A 105 -2.77 17.72 6.18
N LYS A 106 -3.67 18.07 5.26
CA LYS A 106 -5.12 17.85 5.39
C LYS A 106 -5.45 16.37 5.58
N ARG A 107 -4.85 15.49 4.77
CA ARG A 107 -5.00 14.03 4.94
C ARG A 107 -4.49 13.55 6.30
N LYS A 108 -3.43 14.16 6.82
CA LYS A 108 -2.83 13.83 8.12
C LYS A 108 -3.51 14.53 9.30
N GLN A 109 -4.52 15.38 9.06
CA GLN A 109 -5.20 16.19 10.08
C GLN A 109 -4.21 16.97 10.96
N LEU A 110 -3.15 17.52 10.35
CA LEU A 110 -2.10 18.26 11.08
C LEU A 110 -2.53 19.67 11.50
N PHE A 111 -3.57 20.21 10.88
CA PHE A 111 -4.08 21.55 11.16
C PHE A 111 -5.56 21.45 11.53
N GLU A 112 -5.95 22.19 12.57
CA GLU A 112 -7.34 22.43 12.90
C GLU A 112 -7.83 23.61 12.07
N ASP A 113 -8.90 23.39 11.31
CA ASP A 113 -9.62 24.48 10.67
C ASP A 113 -10.34 25.23 11.79
N ASN A 114 -9.86 26.42 12.15
CA ASN A 114 -10.58 27.33 13.02
C ASN A 114 -11.74 27.93 12.21
N SER A 115 -12.78 27.13 11.98
CA SER A 115 -14.03 27.65 11.45
C SER A 115 -14.73 28.33 12.61
N ASP A 116 -14.58 29.65 12.71
CA ASP A 116 -15.52 30.51 13.42
C ASP A 116 -16.87 30.46 12.69
N GLU A 117 -17.53 29.30 12.72
CA GLU A 117 -18.93 29.17 12.35
C GLU A 117 -19.73 29.87 13.45
N GLY A 118 -19.89 31.19 13.29
CA GLY A 118 -20.79 31.98 14.09
C GLY A 118 -22.15 31.29 14.12
N VAL A 119 -22.54 30.81 15.30
CA VAL A 119 -23.81 30.13 15.51
C VAL A 119 -24.92 31.08 15.11
N ASN A 120 -25.58 30.82 13.99
CA ASN A 120 -26.75 31.59 13.57
C ASN A 120 -27.91 31.23 14.50
N VAL A 121 -28.19 32.09 15.48
CA VAL A 121 -29.33 31.95 16.37
C VAL A 121 -30.60 32.31 15.58
N VAL A 122 -31.46 31.30 15.33
CA VAL A 122 -32.79 31.49 14.73
C VAL A 122 -33.81 31.53 15.87
N ILE A 123 -34.48 32.68 16.05
CA ILE A 123 -35.58 32.81 17.00
C ILE A 123 -36.89 32.57 16.24
N ILE A 124 -37.67 31.60 16.69
CA ILE A 124 -39.01 31.30 16.19
C ILE A 124 -40.01 31.74 17.28
N ASP A 125 -40.94 32.60 16.92
CA ASP A 125 -42.00 33.10 17.81
C ASP A 125 -43.34 32.43 17.47
N ASP A 126 -43.83 31.59 18.38
CA ASP A 126 -45.03 30.75 18.22
C ASP A 126 -46.26 31.26 18.99
N ILE A 127 -46.32 32.55 19.30
CA ILE A 127 -47.46 33.13 20.04
C ILE A 127 -48.64 33.39 19.07
N LYS A 128 -49.81 32.82 19.40
CA LYS A 128 -51.11 33.11 18.77
C LYS A 128 -51.98 33.99 19.66
#